data_AF-A0A183F836-F1
#
_entry.id   AF-A0A183F836-F1
#
_cell.length_a   1.000
_cell.length_b   1.000
_cell.length_c   1.000
_cell.angle_alpha   90.00
_cell.angle_beta   90.00
_cell.angle_gamma   90.00
#
_symmetry.space_group_name_H-M   'P 1'
#
loop_
_entity.id
_entity.type
_entity.pdbx_description
1 polymer ?
#
loop_
_entity_poly.entity_id
_entity_poly.type
_entity_poly.pdbx_seq_one_letter_code
_entity_poly.pdbx_strand_id
1 'polypeptide(L)' 'MTSSDLAKFDDLKKIGEGTYGVVFKGVHKRTGKLVALKKISLER' A
#
# COMPACT_ATOMS: atom_id res chain seq x y z
N MET A 1 -10.01 -6.63 -11.98
CA MET A 1 -9.94 -7.71 -10.98
C MET A 1 -8.91 -7.31 -9.93
N THR A 2 -9.39 -7.13 -8.71
CA THR A 2 -8.75 -6.44 -7.60
C THR A 2 -7.41 -7.08 -7.24
N SER A 3 -6.31 -6.33 -7.30
CA SER A 3 -5.00 -6.81 -6.86
C SER A 3 -5.10 -7.30 -5.41
N SER A 4 -5.03 -8.61 -5.24
CA SER A 4 -5.39 -9.39 -4.05
C SER A 4 -4.60 -9.02 -2.80
N ASP A 5 -3.48 -8.32 -2.98
CA ASP A 5 -2.55 -8.01 -1.90
C ASP A 5 -2.98 -6.81 -1.07
N LEU A 6 -3.68 -5.83 -1.64
CA LEU A 6 -4.17 -4.68 -0.88
C LEU A 6 -5.32 -5.04 0.06
N ALA A 7 -6.08 -6.11 -0.24
CA ALA A 7 -7.17 -6.58 0.60
C ALA A 7 -6.71 -7.10 1.99
N LYS A 8 -5.40 -7.38 2.15
CA LYS A 8 -4.77 -7.79 3.42
C LYS A 8 -4.58 -6.63 4.41
N PHE A 9 -4.87 -5.40 3.97
CA PHE A 9 -4.64 -4.20 4.75
C PHE A 9 -5.91 -3.37 4.85
N ASP A 10 -6.15 -2.80 6.03
CA ASP A 10 -7.20 -1.82 6.30
C ASP A 10 -6.62 -0.40 6.37
N ASP A 11 -7.50 0.60 6.37
CA ASP A 11 -7.17 2.02 6.53
C ASP A 11 -6.10 2.53 5.56
N LEU A 12 -6.16 2.06 4.30
CA LEU A 12 -5.22 2.47 3.26
C LEU A 12 -5.38 3.96 2.94
N LYS A 13 -4.40 4.77 3.36
CA LYS A 13 -4.33 6.20 3.10
C LYS A 13 -3.03 6.55 2.40
N LYS A 14 -3.10 7.27 1.28
CA LYS A 14 -1.89 7.81 0.63
C LYS A 14 -1.16 8.76 1.58
N ILE A 15 0.14 8.53 1.78
CA ILE A 15 1.00 9.36 2.63
C ILE A 15 2.15 10.01 1.86
N GLY A 16 2.44 9.56 0.65
CA GLY A 16 3.51 10.15 -0.16
C GLY A 16 3.50 9.63 -1.59
N GLU A 17 4.24 10.33 -2.44
CA GLU A 17 4.47 9.99 -3.83
C GLU A 17 5.93 10.31 -4.16
N GLY A 18 6.59 9.39 -4.87
CA GLY A 18 7.93 9.59 -5.38
C GLY A 18 8.02 9.14 -6.83
N THR A 19 9.19 9.28 -7.44
CA THR A 19 9.44 8.99 -8.86
C THR A 19 8.90 7.65 -9.32
N TYR A 20 9.03 6.61 -8.49
CA TYR A 20 8.64 5.24 -8.85
C TYR A 20 7.26 4.81 -8.35
N GLY A 21 6.47 5.71 -7.76
CA GLY A 21 5.10 5.43 -7.35
C GLY A 21 4.70 5.95 -5.99
N VAL A 22 3.62 5.36 -5.44
CA VAL A 22 2.85 5.94 -4.33
C VAL A 22 3.03 5.12 -3.04
N VAL A 23 3.19 5.81 -1.91
CA VAL A 23 3.27 5.20 -0.58
C VAL A 23 1.94 5.38 0.14
N PHE A 24 1.41 4.27 0.67
CA PHE A 24 0.20 4.21 1.48
C PHE A 24 0.54 3.80 2.91
N LYS A 25 -0.09 4.41 3.91
CA LYS A 25 -0.19 3.90 5.28
C LYS A 25 -1.37 2.93 5.35
N GLY A 26 -1.24 1.85 6.11
CA GLY A 26 -2.34 0.94 6.40
C GLY A 26 -2.06 0.05 7.60
N VAL A 27 -3.04 -0.75 7.99
CA VAL A 27 -2.94 -1.73 9.08
C VAL A 27 -3.02 -3.13 8.50
N HIS A 28 -2.02 -3.97 8.78
CA HIS A 28 -2.04 -5.35 8.31
C HIS A 28 -3.03 -6.20 9.14
N LYS A 29 -4.08 -6.71 8.49
CA LYS A 29 -5.21 -7.42 9.14
C LYS A 29 -4.80 -8.54 10.09
N ARG A 30 -3.82 -9.35 9.67
CA ARG A 30 -3.39 -10.53 10.45
C ARG A 30 -2.57 -10.18 11.68
N THR A 31 -1.78 -9.10 11.63
CA THR A 31 -0.83 -8.77 12.72
C THR A 31 -1.22 -7.53 13.50
N GLY A 32 -2.23 -6.76 13.06
CA GLY A 32 -2.61 -5.48 13.64
C GLY A 32 -1.52 -4.41 13.57
N LYS A 33 -0.46 -4.64 12.78
CA LYS A 33 0.70 -3.73 12.72
C LYS A 33 0.44 -2.62 11.73
N LEU A 34 0.79 -1.40 12.14
CA LEU A 34 0.83 -0.26 11.25
C LEU A 34 2.02 -0.38 10.30
N VAL A 35 1.77 -0.26 9.00
CA VAL A 35 2.77 -0.43 7.94
C VAL A 35 2.67 0.65 6.87
N ALA A 36 3.77 0.84 6.13
CA ALA A 36 3.81 1.62 4.90
C ALA A 36 3.97 0.69 3.70
N LEU A 37 3.12 0.85 2.68
CA LEU A 37 3.07 0.06 1.46
C LEU A 37 3.48 0.94 0.28
N LYS A 38 4.57 0.58 -0.40
CA LYS A 38 5.01 1.30 -1.60
C LYS A 38 4.50 0.59 -2.86
N LYS A 39 3.52 1.19 -3.52
CA LYS A 39 3.02 0.73 -4.83
C LYS A 39 3.94 1.28 -5.91
N ILE A 40 4.80 0.41 -6.43
CA ILE A 40 5.71 0.76 -7.53
C ILE A 40 4.94 0.71 -8.85
N SER A 41 5.02 1.78 -9.63
CA SER A 41 4.57 1.80 -11.02
C SER A 41 5.82 1.71 -11.90
N LEU A 42 6.07 0.54 -12.46
CA LEU A 42 7.10 0.39 -13.48
C LEU A 42 6.47 0.82 -14.81
N GLU A 43 6.65 2.09 -15.16
CA GLU A 43 6.52 2.52 -16.55
C GLU A 43 7.64 1.84 -17.36
N ARG A 44 7.27 1.23 -18.50
CA ARG A 44 8.22 0.51 -19.36
C ARG A 44 9.05 1.47 -20.19
#